data_AF-D7SQN4-F1
#
_entry.id   AF-D7SQN4-F1
#
_cell.length_a   1.000
_cell.length_b   1.000
_cell.length_c   1.000
_cell.angle_alpha   90.00
_cell.angle_beta   90.00
_cell.angle_gamma   90.00
#
_symmetry.space_group_name_H-M   'P 1'
#
loop_
_entity.id
_entity.type
_entity.pdbx_description
1 polymer ?
#
loop_
_entity_poly.entity_id
_entity_poly.type
_entity_poly.pdbx_seq_one_letter_code
_entity_poly.pdbx_strand_id
1 'polypeptide(L)'
;MESCCDLQVDVNGEETFMVDKKIISSFSGRLSKLFAKSRSSVNNFKVIFHDFPGGGENFELVTRFCYNNGIIEINPSNIALLNRAAHFMEMNESVSRRHNLLEQTEKSLEQISYWSWSELLVALKQCQDLPPVAKSSGILQKCLDSLIGRVALASGSEASPYPSNSSPDSSGFRFSCDTRSTESLKNSFSRVTWWFEDLLVLNPNLVEMVVKSMLSRKYDHAIISRFLFYYQKSKFVTATSVEKRKIIESVVDLFCFLDQSSVSCKSLFGILRVALSLNISKGCRIKLESMIGSQIDQAALDNLLVPSPHGSNYLYDVNLVLRFLKAFLRGGISKISPVRLRRVASLVDLYIAEVAPDPSLKPSKFIALTSALPGSARESYDGIYSAMGMYLEVHAGLSEEEKMKICCTLNYDKLSSEACMHLAQNTKFPSKTTVQALISQQSKLKNLLHETNHSRSFTDSPCSISSNGSRGAKDDSQEQIVLYAGKLDISADNERLRAHLQGMQWRVMELEKACRKMQTQMAKIMKSKTTSHSNAISLPKLCS
;
A
#
# COMPACT_ATOMS: atom_id res chain seq x y z
N MET A 1 -61.88 -26.88 -11.37
CA MET A 1 -61.09 -27.99 -11.93
C MET A 1 -60.22 -28.48 -10.79
N GLU A 2 -60.36 -29.74 -10.39
CA GLU A 2 -59.48 -30.34 -9.38
C GLU A 2 -58.04 -30.33 -9.90
N SER A 3 -57.16 -29.61 -9.21
CA SER A 3 -55.73 -29.57 -9.51
C SER A 3 -55.12 -30.93 -9.17
N CYS A 4 -55.05 -31.83 -10.15
CA CYS A 4 -54.44 -33.15 -9.94
C CYS A 4 -52.92 -33.00 -9.98
N CYS A 5 -52.30 -32.74 -8.83
CA CYS A 5 -50.83 -32.74 -8.72
C CYS A 5 -50.32 -34.19 -8.88
N ASP A 6 -49.93 -34.56 -10.10
CA ASP A 6 -49.51 -35.91 -10.53
C ASP A 6 -47.98 -36.06 -10.67
N LEU A 7 -47.21 -35.03 -10.32
CA LEU A 7 -45.75 -35.02 -10.37
C LEU A 7 -45.16 -34.56 -9.03
N GLN A 8 -44.28 -35.41 -8.47
CA GLN A 8 -43.42 -35.08 -7.33
C GLN A 8 -42.07 -34.56 -7.84
N VAL A 9 -41.67 -33.35 -7.46
CA VAL A 9 -40.38 -32.76 -7.80
C VAL A 9 -39.57 -32.54 -6.53
N ASP A 10 -38.47 -33.26 -6.41
CA ASP A 10 -37.49 -33.15 -5.34
C ASP A 10 -36.37 -32.20 -5.80
N VAL A 11 -36.19 -31.09 -5.08
CA VAL A 11 -35.26 -30.01 -5.44
C VAL A 11 -34.09 -30.06 -4.47
N ASN A 12 -32.91 -30.41 -5.01
CA ASN A 12 -31.63 -30.48 -4.29
C ASN A 12 -31.62 -31.45 -3.09
N GLY A 13 -32.63 -32.31 -2.92
CA GLY A 13 -32.76 -33.14 -1.72
C GLY A 13 -33.20 -32.37 -0.47
N GLU A 14 -33.58 -31.10 -0.61
CA GLU A 14 -33.96 -30.22 0.49
C GLU A 14 -35.50 -30.12 0.62
N GLU A 15 -36.17 -29.88 -0.51
CA GLU A 15 -37.61 -29.65 -0.57
C GLU A 15 -38.28 -30.48 -1.65
N THR A 16 -39.53 -30.89 -1.43
CA THR A 16 -40.31 -31.67 -2.38
C THR A 16 -41.65 -31.02 -2.68
N PHE A 17 -41.92 -30.78 -3.96
CA PHE A 17 -43.09 -30.10 -4.46
C PHE A 17 -44.03 -31.08 -5.17
N MET A 18 -45.34 -30.91 -4.98
CA MET A 18 -46.37 -31.61 -5.74
C MET A 18 -46.96 -30.67 -6.77
N VAL A 19 -46.75 -30.96 -8.05
CA VAL A 19 -47.16 -30.10 -9.16
C VAL A 19 -47.90 -30.90 -10.24
N ASP A 20 -48.65 -30.21 -11.10
CA ASP A 20 -49.31 -30.74 -12.28
C ASP A 20 -48.27 -30.85 -13.41
N LYS A 21 -48.11 -32.09 -13.89
CA LYS A 21 -47.18 -32.47 -14.95
C LYS A 21 -47.44 -31.70 -16.25
N LYS A 22 -48.71 -31.49 -16.62
CA LYS A 22 -49.07 -30.84 -17.89
C LYS A 22 -48.75 -29.35 -17.84
N ILE A 23 -49.08 -28.69 -16.72
CA ILE A 23 -48.82 -27.27 -16.53
C ILE A 23 -47.31 -26.99 -16.57
N ILE A 24 -46.51 -27.71 -15.78
CA ILE A 24 -45.08 -27.39 -15.71
C ILE A 24 -44.34 -27.77 -17.01
N SER A 25 -44.76 -28.84 -17.69
CA SER A 25 -44.14 -29.27 -18.95
C SER A 25 -44.48 -28.38 -20.14
N SER A 26 -45.60 -27.64 -20.11
CA SER A 26 -45.91 -26.66 -21.17
C SER A 26 -44.98 -25.46 -21.17
N PHE A 27 -44.29 -25.19 -20.06
CA PHE A 27 -43.32 -24.10 -19.95
C PHE A 27 -41.86 -24.57 -19.89
N SER A 28 -41.60 -25.83 -19.49
CA SER A 28 -40.23 -26.37 -19.37
C SER A 28 -39.84 -27.30 -20.52
N GLY A 29 -38.83 -26.89 -21.29
CA GLY A 29 -38.22 -27.73 -22.33
C GLY A 29 -37.56 -28.98 -21.78
N ARG A 30 -36.94 -28.87 -20.60
CA ARG A 30 -36.28 -29.99 -19.93
C ARG A 30 -37.28 -31.06 -19.51
N LEU A 31 -38.36 -30.66 -18.83
CA LEU A 31 -39.39 -31.60 -18.37
C LEU A 31 -40.20 -32.18 -19.52
N SER A 32 -40.58 -31.38 -20.52
CA SER A 32 -41.28 -31.90 -21.71
C SER A 32 -40.47 -32.97 -22.45
N LYS A 33 -39.15 -32.75 -22.65
CA LYS A 33 -38.24 -33.76 -23.22
C LYS A 33 -38.11 -35.00 -22.34
N LEU A 34 -38.05 -34.82 -21.02
CA LEU A 34 -37.94 -35.92 -20.07
C LEU A 34 -39.19 -36.81 -20.12
N PHE A 35 -40.38 -36.20 -20.12
CA PHE A 35 -41.64 -36.94 -20.19
C PHE A 35 -41.92 -37.55 -21.57
N ALA A 36 -41.51 -36.90 -22.66
CA ALA A 36 -41.66 -37.45 -24.00
C ALA A 36 -40.84 -38.75 -24.21
N LYS A 37 -39.75 -38.94 -23.46
CA LYS A 37 -38.92 -40.15 -23.51
C LYS A 37 -39.43 -41.28 -22.61
N SER A 38 -40.33 -41.00 -21.68
CA SER A 38 -40.86 -41.96 -20.71
C SER A 38 -42.05 -42.72 -21.31
N ARG A 39 -41.89 -44.04 -21.52
CA ARG A 39 -42.95 -44.92 -22.05
C ARG A 39 -43.86 -45.53 -20.98
N SER A 40 -43.67 -45.19 -19.70
CA SER A 40 -44.38 -45.84 -18.58
C SER A 40 -45.70 -45.14 -18.23
N SER A 41 -46.79 -45.91 -18.14
CA SER A 41 -48.13 -45.48 -17.71
C SER A 41 -48.29 -45.38 -16.18
N VAL A 42 -47.21 -45.04 -15.47
CA VAL A 42 -47.24 -44.94 -14.00
C VAL A 42 -47.80 -43.57 -13.64
N ASN A 43 -48.88 -43.54 -12.85
CA ASN A 43 -49.62 -42.31 -12.51
C ASN A 43 -48.86 -41.36 -11.57
N ASN A 44 -47.73 -41.78 -10.98
CA ASN A 44 -46.93 -40.98 -10.04
C ASN A 44 -45.50 -40.84 -10.53
N PHE A 45 -45.17 -39.70 -11.15
CA PHE A 45 -43.79 -39.39 -11.56
C PHE A 45 -43.05 -38.73 -10.40
N LYS A 46 -41.82 -39.18 -10.13
CA LYS A 46 -40.86 -38.44 -9.28
C LYS A 46 -39.70 -37.96 -10.14
N VAL A 47 -39.43 -36.65 -10.10
CA VAL A 47 -38.26 -36.02 -10.72
C VAL A 47 -37.38 -35.48 -9.61
N ILE A 48 -36.07 -35.69 -9.73
CA ILE A 48 -35.08 -35.17 -8.79
C ILE A 48 -34.21 -34.18 -9.56
N PHE A 49 -34.18 -32.93 -9.12
CA PHE A 49 -33.24 -31.93 -9.60
C PHE A 49 -32.03 -31.87 -8.69
N HIS A 50 -30.87 -32.11 -9.28
CA HIS A 50 -29.59 -31.81 -8.65
C HIS A 50 -29.14 -30.41 -9.08
N ASP A 51 -28.68 -29.61 -8.12
CA ASP A 51 -28.16 -28.25 -8.31
C ASP A 51 -29.14 -27.28 -9.02
N PHE A 52 -30.43 -27.33 -8.68
CA PHE A 52 -31.40 -26.35 -9.14
C PHE A 52 -30.99 -24.94 -8.65
N PRO A 53 -30.84 -23.94 -9.54
CA PRO A 53 -30.39 -22.61 -9.15
C PRO A 53 -31.36 -21.93 -8.17
N GLY A 54 -30.85 -21.50 -7.01
CA GLY A 54 -31.68 -20.84 -5.98
C GLY A 54 -32.56 -21.77 -5.16
N GLY A 55 -32.37 -23.09 -5.27
CA GLY A 55 -33.05 -24.07 -4.42
C GLY A 55 -34.58 -24.10 -4.56
N GLY A 56 -35.24 -24.60 -3.53
CA GLY A 56 -36.69 -24.75 -3.50
C GLY A 56 -37.45 -23.43 -3.56
N GLU A 57 -36.98 -22.37 -2.88
CA GLU A 57 -37.58 -21.03 -2.93
C GLU A 57 -37.68 -20.49 -4.38
N ASN A 58 -36.61 -20.63 -5.16
CA ASN A 58 -36.64 -20.19 -6.55
C ASN A 58 -37.44 -21.14 -7.45
N PHE A 59 -37.49 -22.44 -7.13
CA PHE A 59 -38.37 -23.38 -7.82
C PHE A 59 -39.85 -23.02 -7.59
N GLU A 60 -40.21 -22.60 -6.38
CA GLU A 60 -41.55 -22.10 -6.07
C GLU A 60 -41.90 -20.92 -6.99
N LEU A 61 -41.01 -19.94 -7.16
CA LEU A 61 -41.23 -18.82 -8.09
C LEU A 61 -41.43 -19.29 -9.53
N VAL A 62 -40.66 -20.27 -10.00
CA VAL A 62 -40.85 -20.87 -11.34
C VAL A 62 -42.20 -21.57 -11.45
N THR A 63 -42.65 -22.27 -10.41
CA THR A 63 -43.98 -22.87 -10.41
C THR A 63 -45.07 -21.79 -10.44
N ARG A 64 -44.97 -20.73 -9.63
CA ARG A 64 -45.90 -19.60 -9.67
C ARG A 64 -46.01 -18.99 -11.07
N PHE A 65 -44.88 -18.82 -11.78
CA PHE A 65 -44.88 -18.41 -13.18
C PHE A 65 -45.69 -19.38 -14.06
N CYS A 66 -45.46 -20.69 -13.95
CA CYS A 66 -46.15 -21.70 -14.77
C CYS A 66 -47.67 -21.73 -14.51
N TYR A 67 -48.08 -21.68 -13.25
CA TYR A 67 -49.50 -21.71 -12.87
C TYR A 67 -50.24 -20.40 -13.11
N ASN A 68 -49.51 -19.27 -13.17
CA ASN A 68 -50.07 -17.96 -13.48
C ASN A 68 -49.96 -17.63 -14.98
N ASN A 69 -50.08 -18.63 -15.85
CA ASN A 69 -50.05 -18.51 -17.30
C ASN A 69 -48.81 -17.77 -17.85
N GLY A 70 -47.66 -17.91 -17.21
CA GLY A 70 -46.41 -17.27 -17.61
C GLY A 70 -46.28 -15.81 -17.20
N ILE A 71 -46.98 -15.36 -16.16
CA ILE A 71 -46.88 -14.01 -15.59
C ILE A 71 -46.24 -14.09 -14.21
N ILE A 72 -45.13 -13.35 -14.01
CA ILE A 72 -44.46 -13.21 -12.72
C ILE A 72 -43.92 -11.80 -12.55
N GLU A 73 -43.87 -11.32 -11.31
CA GLU A 73 -43.19 -10.08 -10.97
C GLU A 73 -41.67 -10.29 -10.91
N ILE A 74 -40.95 -9.69 -11.86
CA ILE A 74 -39.49 -9.72 -11.90
C ILE A 74 -38.96 -8.45 -11.25
N ASN A 75 -38.13 -8.61 -10.24
CA ASN A 75 -37.52 -7.53 -9.48
C ASN A 75 -36.01 -7.77 -9.31
N PRO A 76 -35.25 -6.77 -8.81
CA PRO A 76 -33.80 -6.88 -8.69
C PRO A 76 -33.33 -8.01 -7.75
N SER A 77 -34.15 -8.48 -6.80
CA SER A 77 -33.78 -9.57 -5.90
C SER A 77 -34.01 -10.96 -6.50
N ASN A 78 -34.90 -11.13 -7.48
CA ASN A 78 -35.21 -12.44 -8.05
C ASN A 78 -34.70 -12.65 -9.49
N ILE A 79 -34.42 -11.57 -10.23
CA ILE A 79 -34.10 -11.63 -11.67
C ILE A 79 -32.93 -12.56 -12.01
N ALA A 80 -31.86 -12.54 -11.22
CA ALA A 80 -30.67 -13.37 -11.46
C ALA A 80 -30.97 -14.86 -11.24
N LEU A 81 -31.74 -15.19 -10.20
CA LEU A 81 -32.13 -16.56 -9.88
C LEU A 81 -33.16 -17.10 -10.89
N LEU A 82 -34.15 -16.29 -11.25
CA LEU A 82 -35.16 -16.63 -12.25
C LEU A 82 -34.54 -16.90 -13.62
N ASN A 83 -33.60 -16.05 -14.06
CA ASN A 83 -32.92 -16.25 -15.34
C ASN A 83 -32.13 -17.57 -15.38
N ARG A 84 -31.42 -17.89 -14.29
CA ARG A 84 -30.69 -19.18 -14.19
C ARG A 84 -31.62 -20.37 -14.14
N ALA A 85 -32.72 -20.29 -13.39
CA ALA A 85 -33.71 -21.35 -13.36
C ALA A 85 -34.40 -21.52 -14.72
N ALA A 86 -34.68 -20.43 -15.43
CA ALA A 86 -35.22 -20.47 -16.79
C ALA A 86 -34.26 -21.14 -17.77
N HIS A 87 -32.94 -20.88 -17.66
CA HIS A 87 -31.93 -21.60 -18.42
C HIS A 87 -31.85 -23.09 -18.04
N PHE A 88 -31.88 -23.41 -16.74
CA PHE A 88 -31.88 -24.78 -16.24
C PHE A 88 -33.10 -25.56 -16.75
N MET A 89 -34.28 -24.96 -16.71
CA MET A 89 -35.54 -25.57 -17.11
C MET A 89 -35.78 -25.54 -18.63
N GLU A 90 -34.87 -24.93 -19.39
CA GLU A 90 -34.97 -24.70 -20.83
C GLU A 90 -36.27 -23.98 -21.23
N MET A 91 -36.64 -22.92 -20.51
CA MET A 91 -37.87 -22.13 -20.69
C MET A 91 -37.68 -21.07 -21.78
N ASN A 92 -37.54 -21.51 -23.02
CA ASN A 92 -37.32 -20.66 -24.20
C ASN A 92 -38.57 -20.61 -25.11
N GLU A 93 -38.51 -19.75 -26.14
CA GLU A 93 -39.61 -19.55 -27.11
C GLU A 93 -40.05 -20.84 -27.82
N SER A 94 -39.14 -21.82 -27.99
CA SER A 94 -39.47 -23.08 -28.67
C SER A 94 -40.44 -23.95 -27.87
N VAL A 95 -40.58 -23.68 -26.56
CA VAL A 95 -41.42 -24.46 -25.63
C VAL A 95 -42.73 -23.72 -25.36
N SER A 96 -42.67 -22.42 -25.04
CA SER A 96 -43.85 -21.59 -24.80
C SER A 96 -43.88 -20.43 -25.79
N ARG A 97 -44.84 -20.47 -26.72
CA ARG A 97 -44.99 -19.46 -27.80
C ARG A 97 -45.52 -18.10 -27.32
N ARG A 98 -46.09 -18.01 -26.12
CA ARG A 98 -46.76 -16.77 -25.62
C ARG A 98 -45.99 -16.05 -24.53
N HIS A 99 -45.47 -16.80 -23.55
CA HIS A 99 -44.80 -16.23 -22.38
C HIS A 99 -43.62 -17.12 -22.00
N ASN A 100 -42.41 -16.65 -22.20
CA ASN A 100 -41.18 -17.36 -21.85
C ASN A 100 -40.42 -16.57 -20.78
N LEU A 101 -39.91 -17.29 -19.77
CA LEU A 101 -39.29 -16.66 -18.61
C LEU A 101 -37.91 -16.06 -18.95
N LEU A 102 -37.20 -16.65 -19.93
CA LEU A 102 -35.90 -16.13 -20.37
C LEU A 102 -36.02 -14.71 -20.96
N GLU A 103 -36.86 -14.51 -21.98
CA GLU A 103 -37.10 -13.21 -22.61
C GLU A 103 -37.66 -12.20 -21.61
N GLN A 104 -38.57 -12.61 -20.70
CA GLN A 104 -39.06 -11.71 -19.65
C GLN A 104 -37.92 -11.22 -18.75
N THR A 105 -37.03 -12.10 -18.31
CA THR A 105 -35.86 -11.68 -17.51
C THR A 105 -34.88 -10.81 -18.30
N GLU A 106 -34.69 -11.07 -19.60
CA GLU A 106 -33.83 -10.26 -20.47
C GLU A 106 -34.43 -8.87 -20.72
N LYS A 107 -35.74 -8.78 -20.95
CA LYS A 107 -36.48 -7.53 -21.15
C LYS A 107 -36.52 -6.68 -19.88
N SER A 108 -36.73 -7.30 -18.72
CA SER A 108 -36.63 -6.59 -17.43
C SER A 108 -35.22 -6.03 -17.19
N LEU A 109 -34.18 -6.70 -17.69
CA LEU A 109 -32.80 -6.25 -17.58
C LEU A 109 -32.49 -5.05 -18.51
N GLU A 110 -33.21 -4.85 -19.60
CA GLU A 110 -33.08 -3.65 -20.44
C GLU A 110 -33.44 -2.37 -19.66
N GLN A 111 -34.27 -2.50 -18.62
CA GLN A 111 -34.70 -1.40 -17.76
C GLN A 111 -33.76 -1.13 -16.58
N ILE A 112 -32.56 -1.73 -16.55
CA ILE A 112 -31.57 -1.56 -15.46
C ILE A 112 -31.10 -0.11 -15.27
N SER A 113 -31.23 0.73 -16.28
CA SER A 113 -30.95 2.17 -16.19
C SER A 113 -31.89 2.89 -15.23
N TYR A 114 -33.11 2.41 -15.05
CA TYR A 114 -34.13 3.01 -14.18
C TYR A 114 -34.08 2.53 -12.73
N TRP A 115 -33.34 1.46 -12.43
CA TRP A 115 -33.22 0.96 -11.07
C TRP A 115 -32.55 1.99 -10.16
N SER A 116 -32.94 2.03 -8.90
CA SER A 116 -32.19 2.74 -7.86
C SER A 116 -30.82 2.08 -7.60
N TRP A 117 -29.94 2.79 -6.90
CA TRP A 117 -28.62 2.27 -6.54
C TRP A 117 -28.72 1.06 -5.62
N SER A 118 -29.63 1.08 -4.64
CA SER A 118 -29.88 -0.03 -3.72
C SER A 118 -30.37 -1.28 -4.46
N GLU A 119 -31.31 -1.12 -5.40
CA GLU A 119 -31.81 -2.21 -6.24
C GLU A 119 -30.70 -2.88 -7.06
N LEU A 120 -29.79 -2.08 -7.64
CA LEU A 120 -28.64 -2.60 -8.36
C LEU A 120 -27.70 -3.42 -7.47
N LEU A 121 -27.44 -2.96 -6.24
CA LEU A 121 -26.60 -3.69 -5.28
C LEU A 121 -27.26 -4.98 -4.81
N VAL A 122 -28.58 -4.99 -4.63
CA VAL A 122 -29.35 -6.21 -4.31
C VAL A 122 -29.19 -7.23 -5.44
N ALA A 123 -29.35 -6.83 -6.70
CA ALA A 123 -29.15 -7.72 -7.85
C ALA A 123 -27.73 -8.27 -7.94
N LEU A 124 -26.72 -7.43 -7.71
CA LEU A 124 -25.32 -7.86 -7.65
C LEU A 124 -25.06 -8.82 -6.50
N LYS A 125 -25.67 -8.60 -5.33
CA LYS A 125 -25.57 -9.51 -4.19
C LYS A 125 -26.12 -10.89 -4.52
N GLN A 126 -27.29 -10.96 -5.15
CA GLN A 126 -27.88 -12.22 -5.56
C GLN A 126 -27.02 -12.99 -6.57
N CYS A 127 -26.25 -12.28 -7.40
CA CYS A 127 -25.29 -12.91 -8.31
C CYS A 127 -24.07 -13.52 -7.60
N GLN A 128 -23.82 -13.21 -6.32
CA GLN A 128 -22.66 -13.73 -5.55
C GLN A 128 -22.84 -15.17 -5.08
N ASP A 129 -24.05 -15.52 -4.67
CA ASP A 129 -24.36 -16.79 -3.97
C ASP A 129 -24.54 -17.97 -4.93
N LEU A 130 -24.01 -17.81 -6.15
CA LEU A 130 -24.51 -18.45 -7.33
C LEU A 130 -23.32 -19.06 -8.10
N PRO A 131 -23.24 -20.40 -8.28
CA PRO A 131 -22.06 -21.06 -8.84
C PRO A 131 -21.76 -20.58 -10.27
N PRO A 132 -20.49 -20.58 -10.72
CA PRO A 132 -20.13 -20.13 -12.05
C PRO A 132 -20.64 -21.13 -13.10
N VAL A 133 -21.84 -20.91 -13.63
CA VAL A 133 -22.30 -21.64 -14.81
C VAL A 133 -21.61 -21.01 -16.02
N ALA A 134 -20.92 -21.83 -16.82
CA ALA A 134 -20.09 -21.43 -17.97
C ALA A 134 -20.81 -20.61 -19.06
N LYS A 135 -22.13 -20.39 -18.95
CA LYS A 135 -22.95 -19.57 -19.86
C LYS A 135 -23.82 -18.52 -19.15
N SER A 136 -23.77 -18.44 -17.82
CA SER A 136 -24.38 -17.33 -17.09
C SER A 136 -23.38 -16.19 -17.00
N SER A 137 -23.68 -15.03 -17.58
CA SER A 137 -23.88 -13.82 -16.75
C SER A 137 -24.04 -12.52 -17.55
N GLY A 138 -24.80 -12.52 -18.65
CA GLY A 138 -25.23 -11.26 -19.27
C GLY A 138 -25.84 -10.30 -18.23
N ILE A 139 -26.58 -10.83 -17.24
CA ILE A 139 -27.09 -10.07 -16.08
C ILE A 139 -25.97 -9.46 -15.25
N LEU A 140 -25.01 -10.26 -14.74
CA LEU A 140 -23.93 -9.75 -13.90
C LEU A 140 -23.13 -8.68 -14.65
N GLN A 141 -22.81 -8.94 -15.92
CA GLN A 141 -22.07 -7.99 -16.74
C GLN A 141 -22.83 -6.69 -16.95
N LYS A 142 -24.14 -6.73 -17.29
CA LYS A 142 -24.97 -5.52 -17.41
C LYS A 142 -25.10 -4.78 -16.06
N CYS A 143 -25.21 -5.51 -14.94
CA CYS A 143 -25.22 -4.92 -13.60
C CYS A 143 -23.90 -4.23 -13.27
N LEU A 144 -22.76 -4.88 -13.53
CA LEU A 144 -21.43 -4.30 -13.36
C LEU A 144 -21.26 -3.08 -14.26
N ASP A 145 -21.66 -3.16 -15.53
CA ASP A 145 -21.56 -2.05 -16.48
C ASP A 145 -22.40 -0.84 -16.07
N SER A 146 -23.60 -1.06 -15.53
CA SER A 146 -24.45 -0.03 -14.92
C SER A 146 -23.81 0.55 -13.66
N LEU A 147 -23.25 -0.29 -12.78
CA LEU A 147 -22.57 0.11 -11.55
C LEU A 147 -21.40 1.04 -11.87
N ILE A 148 -20.49 0.60 -12.75
CA ILE A 148 -19.31 1.38 -13.14
C ILE A 148 -19.73 2.67 -13.86
N GLY A 149 -20.78 2.62 -14.69
CA GLY A 149 -21.35 3.81 -15.34
C GLY A 149 -21.77 4.88 -14.32
N ARG A 150 -22.51 4.48 -13.28
CA ARG A 150 -22.98 5.40 -12.22
C ARG A 150 -21.84 5.93 -11.37
N VAL A 151 -20.88 5.07 -11.02
CA VAL A 151 -19.68 5.48 -10.27
C VAL A 151 -18.85 6.47 -11.10
N ALA A 152 -18.74 6.32 -12.41
CA ALA A 152 -18.04 7.26 -13.29
C ALA A 152 -18.73 8.63 -13.41
N LEU A 153 -20.06 8.64 -13.57
CA LEU A 153 -20.82 9.88 -13.68
C LEU A 153 -20.75 10.74 -12.42
N ALA A 154 -20.75 10.11 -11.23
CA ALA A 154 -20.66 10.81 -9.96
C ALA A 154 -19.29 11.46 -9.71
N SER A 155 -18.20 10.86 -10.23
CA SER A 155 -16.84 11.38 -10.05
C SER A 155 -16.44 12.45 -11.08
N GLY A 156 -17.18 12.56 -12.21
CA GLY A 156 -16.88 13.50 -13.28
C GLY A 156 -17.67 14.83 -13.23
N SER A 157 -18.64 14.96 -12.32
CA SER A 157 -19.46 16.17 -12.21
C SER A 157 -18.95 17.09 -11.11
N GLU A 158 -18.12 18.08 -11.47
CA GLU A 158 -17.84 19.25 -10.63
C GLU A 158 -19.03 20.24 -10.59
N ALA A 159 -20.11 19.98 -11.33
CA ALA A 159 -21.26 20.89 -11.42
C ALA A 159 -22.59 20.12 -11.55
N SER A 160 -23.28 19.91 -10.43
CA SER A 160 -24.75 20.01 -10.38
C SER A 160 -25.27 20.07 -8.93
N PRO A 161 -26.33 20.84 -8.63
CA PRO A 161 -26.83 21.07 -7.27
C PRO A 161 -27.75 19.93 -6.79
N TYR A 162 -27.78 19.77 -5.46
CA TYR A 162 -28.49 18.79 -4.64
C TYR A 162 -29.99 18.53 -5.00
N PRO A 163 -30.61 17.49 -4.41
CA PRO A 163 -31.24 17.70 -3.11
C PRO A 163 -30.73 16.74 -2.03
N SER A 164 -30.40 17.33 -0.90
CA SER A 164 -30.22 16.69 0.39
C SER A 164 -31.47 15.92 0.77
N ASN A 165 -31.31 14.66 1.19
CA ASN A 165 -32.20 14.08 2.20
C ASN A 165 -31.49 14.18 3.55
N SER A 166 -31.94 15.12 4.37
CA SER A 166 -31.93 15.06 5.84
C SER A 166 -32.64 13.76 6.29
N SER A 167 -32.35 13.03 7.37
CA SER A 167 -31.67 13.18 8.68
C SER A 167 -31.72 11.78 9.39
N PRO A 168 -31.38 11.58 10.69
CA PRO A 168 -30.18 11.89 11.49
C PRO A 168 -29.47 10.61 12.01
N ASP A 169 -28.26 10.79 12.57
CA ASP A 169 -27.57 9.92 13.53
C ASP A 169 -27.43 8.41 13.23
N SER A 170 -26.27 8.03 12.68
CA SER A 170 -25.62 6.79 13.08
C SER A 170 -24.17 7.08 13.52
N SER A 171 -23.95 6.89 14.81
CA SER A 171 -22.63 6.94 15.44
C SER A 171 -21.77 5.79 14.92
N GLY A 172 -20.80 6.08 14.04
CA GLY A 172 -19.86 5.09 13.52
C GLY A 172 -18.44 5.66 13.37
N PHE A 173 -17.66 5.53 14.45
CA PHE A 173 -16.19 5.61 14.52
C PHE A 173 -15.47 6.76 13.78
N ARG A 174 -15.35 7.93 14.45
CA ARG A 174 -14.47 9.03 14.06
C ARG A 174 -13.00 8.69 14.35
N PHE A 175 -12.15 8.66 13.32
CA PHE A 175 -10.72 8.95 13.50
C PHE A 175 -10.53 10.47 13.39
N SER A 176 -10.24 11.09 14.54
CA SER A 176 -9.93 12.52 14.63
C SER A 176 -8.45 12.77 14.36
N CYS A 177 -8.16 13.64 13.40
CA CYS A 177 -6.94 14.44 13.38
C CYS A 177 -7.37 15.89 13.17
N ASP A 178 -7.24 16.70 14.23
CA ASP A 178 -7.45 18.14 14.16
C ASP A 178 -6.29 18.80 13.41
N THR A 179 -6.59 19.49 12.30
CA THR A 179 -6.15 20.87 12.12
C THR A 179 -7.06 21.60 11.12
N ARG A 180 -7.35 22.84 11.49
CA ARG A 180 -8.36 23.77 10.99
C ARG A 180 -8.14 24.11 9.51
N SER A 181 -9.26 24.19 8.75
CA SER A 181 -9.44 24.59 7.32
C SER A 181 -9.72 23.43 6.33
N THR A 182 -10.81 22.66 6.48
CA THR A 182 -11.10 21.51 5.59
C THR A 182 -12.59 21.21 5.34
N GLU A 183 -13.52 22.17 5.39
CA GLU A 183 -14.92 21.84 5.06
C GLU A 183 -15.16 21.59 3.56
N SER A 184 -14.55 22.39 2.66
CA SER A 184 -14.71 22.21 1.21
C SER A 184 -14.02 20.93 0.70
N LEU A 185 -12.81 20.64 1.18
CA LEU A 185 -12.05 19.44 0.81
C LEU A 185 -12.67 18.16 1.37
N LYS A 186 -13.20 18.17 2.61
CA LYS A 186 -13.93 17.02 3.16
C LYS A 186 -15.21 16.73 2.37
N ASN A 187 -15.92 17.78 1.93
CA ASN A 187 -17.16 17.64 1.18
C ASN A 187 -16.94 17.25 -0.30
N SER A 188 -15.76 17.52 -0.85
CA SER A 188 -15.31 16.98 -2.14
C SER A 188 -14.88 15.51 -2.00
N PHE A 189 -14.16 15.19 -0.93
CA PHE A 189 -13.67 13.83 -0.68
C PHE A 189 -14.79 12.83 -0.36
N SER A 190 -15.78 13.21 0.45
CA SER A 190 -16.98 12.41 0.72
C SER A 190 -17.78 12.13 -0.56
N ARG A 191 -17.79 13.08 -1.51
CA ARG A 191 -18.42 12.93 -2.82
C ARG A 191 -17.69 12.01 -3.79
N VAL A 192 -16.39 11.77 -3.62
CA VAL A 192 -15.64 10.83 -4.46
C VAL A 192 -15.69 9.40 -3.89
N THR A 193 -15.92 9.26 -2.58
CA THR A 193 -15.94 7.96 -1.88
C THR A 193 -17.31 7.51 -1.39
N TRP A 194 -18.39 8.15 -1.82
CA TRP A 194 -19.76 7.85 -1.36
C TRP A 194 -20.15 6.37 -1.50
N TRP A 195 -19.62 5.69 -2.53
CA TRP A 195 -19.92 4.30 -2.86
C TRP A 195 -19.07 3.27 -2.09
N PHE A 196 -18.07 3.70 -1.30
CA PHE A 196 -17.12 2.78 -0.66
C PHE A 196 -17.80 1.84 0.33
N GLU A 197 -18.68 2.38 1.18
CA GLU A 197 -19.44 1.61 2.17
C GLU A 197 -20.40 0.63 1.51
N ASP A 198 -21.11 1.11 0.49
CA ASP A 198 -22.13 0.35 -0.22
C ASP A 198 -21.54 -0.89 -0.91
N LEU A 199 -20.32 -0.78 -1.44
CA LEU A 199 -19.63 -1.92 -2.06
C LEU A 199 -19.00 -2.88 -1.05
N LEU A 200 -19.06 -2.62 0.26
CA LEU A 200 -18.65 -3.60 1.27
C LEU A 200 -19.58 -4.82 1.29
N VAL A 201 -20.76 -4.79 0.69
CA VAL A 201 -21.61 -5.99 0.57
C VAL A 201 -21.01 -7.05 -0.37
N LEU A 202 -20.05 -6.66 -1.22
CA LEU A 202 -19.43 -7.53 -2.21
C LEU A 202 -18.36 -8.44 -1.58
N ASN A 203 -18.25 -9.66 -2.10
CA ASN A 203 -17.18 -10.60 -1.81
C ASN A 203 -15.91 -10.26 -2.64
N PRO A 204 -14.74 -10.83 -2.29
CA PRO A 204 -13.49 -10.53 -3.00
C PRO A 204 -13.54 -10.79 -4.51
N ASN A 205 -14.28 -11.80 -4.97
CA ASN A 205 -14.40 -12.14 -6.39
C ASN A 205 -15.14 -11.05 -7.17
N LEU A 206 -16.27 -10.55 -6.65
CA LEU A 206 -16.98 -9.44 -7.29
C LEU A 206 -16.21 -8.13 -7.21
N VAL A 207 -15.51 -7.87 -6.10
CA VAL A 207 -14.61 -6.71 -6.02
C VAL A 207 -13.53 -6.79 -7.09
N GLU A 208 -12.99 -7.98 -7.35
CA GLU A 208 -12.03 -8.18 -8.43
C GLU A 208 -12.62 -7.84 -9.80
N MET A 209 -13.85 -8.28 -10.09
CA MET A 209 -14.56 -7.96 -11.33
C MET A 209 -14.83 -6.46 -11.44
N VAL A 210 -15.33 -5.82 -10.38
CA VAL A 210 -15.58 -4.37 -10.32
C VAL A 210 -14.30 -3.59 -10.63
N VAL A 211 -13.19 -3.93 -9.98
CA VAL A 211 -11.90 -3.24 -10.20
C VAL A 211 -11.40 -3.44 -11.63
N LYS A 212 -11.47 -4.67 -12.17
CA LYS A 212 -11.09 -4.92 -13.57
C LYS A 212 -11.95 -4.12 -14.56
N SER A 213 -13.25 -4.00 -14.31
CA SER A 213 -14.16 -3.17 -15.12
C SER A 213 -13.90 -1.67 -14.95
N MET A 214 -13.48 -1.20 -13.77
CA MET A 214 -13.03 0.18 -13.58
C MET A 214 -11.76 0.46 -14.39
N LEU A 215 -10.80 -0.46 -14.36
CA LEU A 215 -9.54 -0.33 -15.11
C LEU A 215 -9.76 -0.32 -16.62
N SER A 216 -10.65 -1.16 -17.14
CA SER A 216 -10.98 -1.16 -18.59
C SER A 216 -11.61 0.16 -19.04
N ARG A 217 -12.26 0.89 -18.14
CA ARG A 217 -12.83 2.23 -18.37
C ARG A 217 -11.91 3.38 -17.95
N LYS A 218 -10.62 3.11 -17.68
CA LYS A 218 -9.60 4.11 -17.30
C LYS A 218 -9.98 4.95 -16.08
N TYR A 219 -10.62 4.32 -15.10
CA TYR A 219 -10.90 4.98 -13.82
C TYR A 219 -9.61 5.33 -13.09
N ASP A 220 -9.61 6.38 -12.26
CA ASP A 220 -8.41 6.80 -11.54
C ASP A 220 -7.89 5.70 -10.60
N HIS A 221 -6.67 5.23 -10.87
CA HIS A 221 -5.97 4.21 -10.12
C HIS A 221 -5.78 4.61 -8.64
N ALA A 222 -5.66 5.90 -8.32
CA ALA A 222 -5.54 6.38 -6.94
C ALA A 222 -6.85 6.20 -6.16
N ILE A 223 -8.01 6.43 -6.80
CA ILE A 223 -9.32 6.18 -6.19
C ILE A 223 -9.52 4.68 -5.98
N ILE A 224 -9.22 3.86 -6.99
CA ILE A 224 -9.29 2.39 -6.87
C ILE A 224 -8.39 1.90 -5.73
N SER A 225 -7.14 2.39 -5.66
CA SER A 225 -6.21 1.99 -4.61
C SER A 225 -6.77 2.31 -3.22
N ARG A 226 -7.36 3.50 -3.07
CA ARG A 226 -7.98 3.95 -1.83
C ARG A 226 -9.21 3.11 -1.45
N PHE A 227 -10.03 2.73 -2.43
CA PHE A 227 -11.13 1.80 -2.22
C PHE A 227 -10.63 0.42 -1.76
N LEU A 228 -9.57 -0.11 -2.36
CA LEU A 228 -9.02 -1.42 -1.95
C LEU A 228 -8.49 -1.41 -0.52
N PHE A 229 -7.80 -0.34 -0.10
CA PHE A 229 -7.40 -0.18 1.29
C PHE A 229 -8.60 -0.04 2.24
N TYR A 230 -9.63 0.69 1.80
CA TYR A 230 -10.86 0.85 2.57
C TYR A 230 -11.58 -0.51 2.75
N TYR A 231 -11.82 -1.22 1.65
CA TYR A 231 -12.42 -2.55 1.60
C TYR A 231 -11.68 -3.53 2.50
N GLN A 232 -10.34 -3.58 2.41
CA GLN A 232 -9.50 -4.42 3.25
C GLN A 232 -9.70 -4.10 4.75
N LYS A 233 -9.60 -2.83 5.14
CA LYS A 233 -9.71 -2.43 6.55
C LYS A 233 -11.10 -2.69 7.13
N SER A 234 -12.16 -2.36 6.40
CA SER A 234 -13.53 -2.48 6.89
C SER A 234 -13.98 -3.93 6.99
N LYS A 235 -13.66 -4.77 5.99
CA LYS A 235 -13.95 -6.21 6.04
C LYS A 235 -13.19 -6.94 7.16
N PHE A 236 -12.03 -6.44 7.55
CA PHE A 236 -11.21 -7.06 8.59
C PHE A 236 -11.85 -7.03 9.98
N VAL A 237 -12.78 -6.11 10.24
CA VAL A 237 -13.44 -5.97 11.54
C VAL A 237 -14.26 -7.22 11.88
N THR A 238 -14.97 -7.77 10.88
CA THR A 238 -15.89 -8.91 11.07
C THR A 238 -15.35 -10.23 10.53
N ALA A 239 -14.24 -10.21 9.79
CA ALA A 239 -13.70 -11.40 9.12
C ALA A 239 -12.90 -12.36 10.04
N THR A 240 -13.08 -13.65 9.78
CA THR A 240 -12.24 -14.74 10.29
C THR A 240 -10.81 -14.69 9.74
N SER A 241 -9.87 -15.42 10.33
CA SER A 241 -8.47 -15.48 9.83
C SER A 241 -8.38 -15.99 8.39
N VAL A 242 -9.24 -16.95 8.00
CA VAL A 242 -9.29 -17.49 6.64
C VAL A 242 -9.78 -16.45 5.64
N GLU A 243 -10.83 -15.70 5.99
CA GLU A 243 -11.35 -14.62 5.15
C GLU A 243 -10.37 -13.46 5.05
N LYS A 244 -9.73 -13.07 6.16
CA LYS A 244 -8.66 -12.06 6.18
C LYS A 244 -7.53 -12.40 5.21
N ARG A 245 -7.12 -13.68 5.17
CA ARG A 245 -6.13 -14.17 4.21
C ARG A 245 -6.61 -13.98 2.77
N LYS A 246 -7.81 -14.46 2.43
CA LYS A 246 -8.39 -14.33 1.08
C LYS A 246 -8.49 -12.87 0.65
N ILE A 247 -8.97 -11.99 1.53
CA ILE A 247 -9.09 -10.55 1.26
C ILE A 247 -7.72 -9.95 0.94
N ILE A 248 -6.69 -10.25 1.73
CA ILE A 248 -5.33 -9.73 1.50
C ILE A 248 -4.78 -10.22 0.17
N GLU A 249 -4.93 -11.51 -0.13
CA GLU A 249 -4.46 -12.09 -1.39
C GLU A 249 -5.14 -11.43 -2.59
N SER A 250 -6.46 -11.32 -2.58
CA SER A 250 -7.22 -10.64 -3.64
C SER A 250 -6.82 -9.16 -3.77
N VAL A 251 -6.67 -8.44 -2.66
CA VAL A 251 -6.29 -7.02 -2.69
C VAL A 251 -4.87 -6.81 -3.21
N VAL A 252 -3.92 -7.65 -2.81
CA VAL A 252 -2.53 -7.60 -3.32
C VAL A 252 -2.49 -7.92 -4.81
N ASP A 253 -3.27 -8.90 -5.27
CA ASP A 253 -3.38 -9.21 -6.69
C ASP A 253 -4.00 -8.05 -7.48
N LEU A 254 -4.99 -7.36 -6.90
CA LEU A 254 -5.59 -6.18 -7.51
C LEU A 254 -4.65 -4.98 -7.58
N PHE A 255 -3.82 -4.75 -6.56
CA PHE A 255 -2.79 -3.70 -6.62
C PHE A 255 -1.77 -3.92 -7.74
N CYS A 256 -1.52 -5.17 -8.15
CA CYS A 256 -0.60 -5.46 -9.25
C CYS A 256 -1.11 -4.96 -10.61
N PHE A 257 -2.41 -4.66 -10.74
CA PHE A 257 -2.98 -4.05 -11.95
C PHE A 257 -3.01 -2.53 -11.92
N LEU A 258 -2.66 -1.91 -10.79
CA LEU A 258 -2.66 -0.45 -10.65
C LEU A 258 -1.28 0.15 -10.97
N ASP A 259 -1.29 1.44 -11.26
CA ASP A 259 -0.05 2.20 -11.38
C ASP A 259 0.65 2.27 -10.03
N GLN A 260 1.95 2.04 -10.06
CA GLN A 260 2.78 2.01 -8.86
C GLN A 260 2.70 3.31 -8.05
N SER A 261 2.61 4.46 -8.72
CA SER A 261 2.48 5.79 -8.11
C SER A 261 1.16 6.01 -7.37
N SER A 262 0.12 5.23 -7.70
CA SER A 262 -1.21 5.35 -7.09
C SER A 262 -1.31 4.63 -5.74
N VAL A 263 -0.42 3.67 -5.48
CA VAL A 263 -0.46 2.83 -4.27
C VAL A 263 0.54 3.32 -3.24
N SER A 264 0.04 3.84 -2.11
CA SER A 264 0.89 4.40 -1.05
C SER A 264 1.83 3.36 -0.41
N CYS A 265 3.13 3.64 -0.41
CA CYS A 265 4.16 2.82 0.25
C CYS A 265 3.86 2.58 1.74
N LYS A 266 3.42 3.62 2.47
CA LYS A 266 3.02 3.51 3.88
C LYS A 266 1.89 2.49 4.09
N SER A 267 0.89 2.51 3.21
CA SER A 267 -0.24 1.59 3.29
C SER A 267 0.15 0.15 2.92
N LEU A 268 1.08 -0.05 1.99
CA LEU A 268 1.66 -1.36 1.68
C LEU A 268 2.39 -1.97 2.88
N PHE A 269 3.16 -1.17 3.64
CA PHE A 269 3.74 -1.62 4.91
C PHE A 269 2.67 -1.96 5.96
N GLY A 270 1.55 -1.24 5.96
CA GLY A 270 0.38 -1.60 6.77
C GLY A 270 -0.16 -2.99 6.44
N ILE A 271 -0.32 -3.29 5.14
CA ILE A 271 -0.73 -4.62 4.67
C ILE A 271 0.32 -5.67 5.04
N LEU A 272 1.61 -5.39 4.87
CA LEU A 272 2.69 -6.30 5.22
C LEU A 272 2.64 -6.71 6.69
N ARG A 273 2.49 -5.75 7.62
CA ARG A 273 2.44 -6.03 9.05
C ARG A 273 1.31 -6.99 9.40
N VAL A 274 0.15 -6.86 8.76
CA VAL A 274 -0.97 -7.76 8.96
C VAL A 274 -0.72 -9.11 8.26
N ALA A 275 -0.20 -9.09 7.04
CA ALA A 275 0.11 -10.27 6.26
C ALA A 275 1.17 -11.18 6.91
N LEU A 276 2.10 -10.64 7.71
CA LEU A 276 3.09 -11.44 8.43
C LEU A 276 2.45 -12.33 9.51
N SER A 277 1.35 -11.89 10.11
CA SER A 277 0.56 -12.70 11.07
C SER A 277 -0.38 -13.70 10.39
N LEU A 278 -0.51 -13.64 9.06
CA LEU A 278 -1.38 -14.48 8.27
C LEU A 278 -0.54 -15.43 7.41
N ASN A 279 -0.97 -16.68 7.30
CA ASN A 279 -0.32 -17.64 6.39
C ASN A 279 -0.74 -17.39 4.93
N ILE A 280 -0.47 -16.20 4.40
CA ILE A 280 -0.68 -15.85 2.99
C ILE A 280 0.21 -16.69 2.08
N SER A 281 -0.25 -16.90 0.85
CA SER A 281 0.48 -17.63 -0.17
C SER A 281 1.84 -17.00 -0.47
N LYS A 282 2.81 -17.85 -0.81
CA LYS A 282 4.16 -17.42 -1.20
C LYS A 282 4.13 -16.46 -2.40
N GLY A 283 3.23 -16.70 -3.36
CA GLY A 283 3.01 -15.83 -4.51
C GLY A 283 2.56 -14.42 -4.11
N CYS A 284 1.54 -14.32 -3.25
CA CYS A 284 1.08 -13.05 -2.71
C CYS A 284 2.20 -12.31 -1.95
N ARG A 285 2.98 -13.03 -1.14
CA ARG A 285 4.10 -12.44 -0.38
C ARG A 285 5.14 -11.82 -1.32
N ILE A 286 5.54 -12.54 -2.37
CA ILE A 286 6.52 -12.04 -3.35
C ILE A 286 5.99 -10.79 -4.07
N LYS A 287 4.72 -10.78 -4.48
CA LYS A 287 4.08 -9.61 -5.10
C LYS A 287 4.11 -8.39 -4.17
N LEU A 288 3.69 -8.57 -2.91
CA LEU A 288 3.70 -7.52 -1.91
C LEU A 288 5.12 -6.98 -1.65
N GLU A 289 6.09 -7.86 -1.43
CA GLU A 289 7.49 -7.47 -1.23
C GLU A 289 8.06 -6.73 -2.45
N SER A 290 7.67 -7.16 -3.66
CA SER A 290 8.10 -6.50 -4.90
C SER A 290 7.53 -5.08 -5.03
N MET A 291 6.25 -4.87 -4.68
CA MET A 291 5.62 -3.54 -4.71
C MET A 291 6.20 -2.59 -3.66
N ILE A 292 6.54 -3.12 -2.47
CA ILE A 292 7.20 -2.34 -1.42
C ILE A 292 8.62 -1.98 -1.86
N GLY A 293 9.39 -2.96 -2.32
CA GLY A 293 10.77 -2.74 -2.73
C GLY A 293 10.91 -1.75 -3.88
N SER A 294 9.99 -1.74 -4.84
CA SER A 294 10.01 -0.79 -5.96
C SER A 294 9.75 0.66 -5.55
N GLN A 295 9.21 0.90 -4.34
CA GLN A 295 8.90 2.23 -3.76
C GLN A 295 9.63 2.48 -2.43
N ILE A 296 10.70 1.74 -2.13
CA ILE A 296 11.39 1.81 -0.84
C ILE A 296 12.01 3.20 -0.58
N ASP A 297 12.23 4.02 -1.62
CA ASP A 297 12.66 5.42 -1.52
C ASP A 297 11.65 6.34 -0.83
N GLN A 298 10.41 5.88 -0.63
CA GLN A 298 9.35 6.59 0.09
C GLN A 298 9.16 6.07 1.53
N ALA A 299 9.93 5.06 1.96
CA ALA A 299 9.80 4.46 3.28
C ALA A 299 10.58 5.24 4.36
N ALA A 300 10.11 5.14 5.59
CA ALA A 300 10.84 5.60 6.78
C ALA A 300 11.57 4.43 7.46
N LEU A 301 12.53 4.71 8.34
CA LEU A 301 13.26 3.68 9.08
C LEU A 301 12.31 2.73 9.83
N ASP A 302 11.31 3.26 10.53
CA ASP A 302 10.28 2.50 11.26
C ASP A 302 9.51 1.49 10.38
N ASN A 303 9.49 1.69 9.06
CA ASN A 303 8.88 0.73 8.14
C ASN A 303 9.76 -0.51 7.93
N LEU A 304 11.09 -0.36 8.00
CA LEU A 304 12.08 -1.43 7.81
C LEU A 304 12.29 -2.24 9.09
N LEU A 305 11.95 -1.69 10.26
CA LEU A 305 12.05 -2.35 11.57
C LEU A 305 10.95 -3.41 11.75
N VAL A 306 11.01 -4.45 10.94
CA VAL A 306 10.09 -5.60 10.98
C VAL A 306 10.72 -6.69 11.86
N PRO A 307 10.01 -7.21 12.88
CA PRO A 307 10.52 -8.28 13.72
C PRO A 307 10.89 -9.53 12.93
N SER A 308 11.92 -10.24 13.39
CA SER A 308 12.33 -11.49 12.75
C SER A 308 11.26 -12.60 12.89
N PRO A 309 11.18 -13.55 11.94
CA PRO A 309 10.28 -14.68 12.06
C PRO A 309 10.59 -15.53 13.31
N HIS A 310 9.56 -16.15 13.89
CA HIS A 310 9.70 -17.03 15.06
C HIS A 310 10.81 -18.07 14.87
N GLY A 311 11.68 -18.20 15.89
CA GLY A 311 12.85 -19.08 15.86
C GLY A 311 14.14 -18.44 15.33
N SER A 312 14.11 -17.16 14.96
CA SER A 312 15.31 -16.38 14.66
C SER A 312 15.86 -15.72 15.93
N ASN A 313 17.19 -15.73 16.10
CA ASN A 313 17.84 -15.15 17.29
C ASN A 313 18.09 -13.63 17.18
N TYR A 314 18.01 -13.05 15.97
CA TYR A 314 18.21 -11.62 15.73
C TYR A 314 16.88 -10.85 15.79
N LEU A 315 16.93 -9.55 16.11
CA LEU A 315 15.74 -8.74 16.40
C LEU A 315 14.88 -8.45 15.16
N TYR A 316 15.52 -8.11 14.03
CA TYR A 316 14.83 -7.63 12.82
C TYR A 316 15.04 -8.51 11.59
N ASP A 317 14.04 -8.64 10.70
CA ASP A 317 14.14 -9.42 9.46
C ASP A 317 15.00 -8.72 8.39
N VAL A 318 16.32 -8.86 8.52
CA VAL A 318 17.30 -8.37 7.54
C VAL A 318 17.08 -8.99 6.15
N ASN A 319 16.59 -10.24 6.07
CA ASN A 319 16.38 -10.89 4.78
C ASN A 319 15.22 -10.22 4.02
N LEU A 320 14.22 -9.72 4.73
CA LEU A 320 13.11 -8.97 4.13
C LEU A 320 13.61 -7.66 3.51
N VAL A 321 14.44 -6.91 4.23
CA VAL A 321 15.05 -5.68 3.69
C VAL A 321 15.91 -5.97 2.46
N LEU A 322 16.72 -7.03 2.49
CA LEU A 322 17.49 -7.46 1.32
C LEU A 322 16.60 -7.83 0.12
N ARG A 323 15.42 -8.44 0.36
CA ARG A 323 14.44 -8.71 -0.71
C ARG A 323 13.84 -7.43 -1.28
N PHE A 324 13.55 -6.42 -0.44
CA PHE A 324 13.11 -5.11 -0.92
C PHE A 324 14.17 -4.43 -1.78
N LEU A 325 15.44 -4.44 -1.35
CA LEU A 325 16.55 -3.87 -2.13
C LEU A 325 16.74 -4.60 -3.46
N LYS A 326 16.63 -5.94 -3.45
CA LYS A 326 16.66 -6.72 -4.70
C LYS A 326 15.51 -6.33 -5.64
N ALA A 327 14.31 -6.09 -5.11
CA ALA A 327 13.17 -5.64 -5.91
C ALA A 327 13.36 -4.21 -6.45
N PHE A 328 13.89 -3.29 -5.63
CA PHE A 328 14.25 -1.93 -6.04
C PHE A 328 15.21 -1.93 -7.23
N LEU A 329 16.21 -2.81 -7.19
CA LEU A 329 17.27 -2.92 -8.19
C LEU A 329 16.92 -3.81 -9.40
N ARG A 330 15.73 -4.42 -9.45
CA ARG A 330 15.34 -5.39 -10.49
C ARG A 330 15.43 -4.84 -11.92
N GLY A 331 15.22 -3.53 -12.10
CA GLY A 331 15.31 -2.85 -13.40
C GLY A 331 16.73 -2.47 -13.84
N GLY A 332 17.73 -2.70 -12.99
CA GLY A 332 19.09 -2.21 -13.15
C GLY A 332 19.27 -0.79 -12.59
N ILE A 333 20.46 -0.53 -12.04
CA ILE A 333 20.80 0.74 -11.36
C ILE A 333 20.68 1.94 -12.31
N SER A 334 20.96 1.74 -13.61
CA SER A 334 20.90 2.80 -14.63
C SER A 334 19.50 3.36 -14.88
N LYS A 335 18.44 2.62 -14.54
CA LYS A 335 17.05 3.07 -14.70
C LYS A 335 16.52 3.85 -13.49
N ILE A 336 17.30 3.91 -12.41
CA ILE A 336 16.91 4.53 -11.15
C ILE A 336 17.47 5.95 -11.14
N SER A 337 16.64 6.94 -10.81
CA SER A 337 17.13 8.31 -10.70
C SER A 337 18.16 8.44 -9.57
N PRO A 338 19.23 9.23 -9.73
CA PRO A 338 20.26 9.40 -8.68
C PRO A 338 19.67 9.89 -7.35
N VAL A 339 18.59 10.67 -7.38
CA VAL A 339 17.89 11.16 -6.19
C VAL A 339 17.25 10.00 -5.42
N ARG A 340 16.52 9.10 -6.11
CA ARG A 340 15.90 7.93 -5.48
C ARG A 340 16.96 6.98 -4.93
N LEU A 341 18.01 6.74 -5.71
CA LEU A 341 19.11 5.86 -5.31
C LEU A 341 19.82 6.38 -4.04
N ARG A 342 20.09 7.69 -3.95
CA ARG A 342 20.64 8.32 -2.74
C ARG A 342 19.73 8.20 -1.53
N ARG A 343 18.41 8.45 -1.70
CA ARG A 343 17.44 8.31 -0.61
C ARG A 343 17.41 6.89 -0.04
N VAL A 344 17.41 5.88 -0.91
CA VAL A 344 17.45 4.48 -0.48
C VAL A 344 18.77 4.15 0.21
N ALA A 345 19.91 4.66 -0.28
CA ALA A 345 21.19 4.47 0.38
C ALA A 345 21.21 5.07 1.78
N SER A 346 20.77 6.31 1.96
CA SER A 346 20.67 6.93 3.29
C SER A 346 19.75 6.15 4.23
N LEU A 347 18.61 5.66 3.74
CA LEU A 347 17.69 4.84 4.53
C LEU A 347 18.31 3.50 4.96
N VAL A 348 19.03 2.85 4.05
CA VAL A 348 19.73 1.59 4.33
C VAL A 348 20.89 1.81 5.29
N ASP A 349 21.62 2.92 5.19
CA ASP A 349 22.72 3.22 6.10
C ASP A 349 22.21 3.47 7.54
N LEU A 350 21.05 4.13 7.69
CA LEU A 350 20.36 4.24 8.98
C LEU A 350 19.92 2.86 9.51
N TYR A 351 19.39 2.00 8.64
CA TYR A 351 19.01 0.65 9.02
C TYR A 351 20.22 -0.21 9.43
N ILE A 352 21.35 -0.10 8.72
CA ILE A 352 22.61 -0.78 9.07
C ILE A 352 23.09 -0.35 10.46
N ALA A 353 23.04 0.95 10.76
CA ALA A 353 23.39 1.47 12.08
C ALA A 353 22.48 0.92 13.20
N GLU A 354 21.19 0.74 12.92
CA GLU A 354 20.22 0.19 13.88
C GLU A 354 20.44 -1.32 14.14
N VAL A 355 20.80 -2.10 13.12
CA VAL A 355 21.01 -3.56 13.29
C VAL A 355 22.44 -3.93 13.71
N ALA A 356 23.41 -3.03 13.56
CA ALA A 356 24.81 -3.28 13.90
C ALA A 356 25.05 -3.72 15.36
N PRO A 357 24.33 -3.19 16.37
CA PRO A 357 24.52 -3.59 17.76
C PRO A 357 23.89 -4.95 18.13
N ASP A 358 23.21 -5.64 17.21
CA ASP A 358 22.57 -6.94 17.49
C ASP A 358 23.63 -8.07 17.52
N PRO A 359 23.88 -8.71 18.68
CA PRO A 359 24.90 -9.77 18.81
C PRO A 359 24.56 -11.06 18.05
N SER A 360 23.32 -11.19 17.58
CA SER A 360 22.85 -12.36 16.82
C SER A 360 22.92 -12.14 15.31
N LEU A 361 23.34 -10.95 14.86
CA LEU A 361 23.44 -10.63 13.44
C LEU A 361 24.67 -11.28 12.82
N LYS A 362 24.44 -12.23 11.91
CA LYS A 362 25.53 -12.95 11.23
C LYS A 362 26.38 -12.04 10.31
N PRO A 363 27.70 -12.24 10.23
CA PRO A 363 28.59 -11.44 9.37
C PRO A 363 28.18 -11.41 7.91
N SER A 364 27.72 -12.55 7.38
CA SER A 364 27.26 -12.66 5.99
C SER A 364 26.07 -11.74 5.67
N LYS A 365 25.17 -11.52 6.64
CA LYS A 365 24.04 -10.61 6.47
C LYS A 365 24.46 -9.15 6.57
N PHE A 366 25.36 -8.84 7.49
CA PHE A 366 25.92 -7.49 7.63
C PHE A 366 26.64 -7.07 6.34
N ILE A 367 27.51 -7.94 5.80
CA ILE A 367 28.19 -7.73 4.51
C ILE A 367 27.17 -7.58 3.36
N ALA A 368 26.12 -8.41 3.34
CA ALA A 368 25.09 -8.31 2.32
C ALA A 368 24.36 -6.97 2.33
N LEU A 369 24.11 -6.38 3.52
CA LEU A 369 23.51 -5.05 3.64
C LEU A 369 24.45 -3.94 3.15
N THR A 370 25.72 -3.93 3.60
CA THR A 370 26.67 -2.88 3.21
C THR A 370 26.94 -2.90 1.71
N SER A 371 26.94 -4.09 1.12
CA SER A 371 27.21 -4.33 -0.30
C SER A 371 25.96 -4.34 -1.20
N ALA A 372 24.75 -4.14 -0.64
CA ALA A 372 23.50 -4.21 -1.41
C ALA A 372 23.36 -3.08 -2.44
N LEU A 373 23.99 -1.94 -2.21
CA LEU A 373 23.92 -0.75 -3.04
C LEU A 373 25.31 -0.35 -3.56
N PRO A 374 25.40 0.20 -4.79
CA PRO A 374 26.68 0.60 -5.36
C PRO A 374 27.27 1.80 -4.61
N GLY A 375 28.59 1.94 -4.66
CA GLY A 375 29.26 3.09 -4.04
C GLY A 375 28.89 4.44 -4.65
N SER A 376 28.39 4.49 -5.88
CA SER A 376 27.84 5.71 -6.49
C SER A 376 26.55 6.22 -5.82
N ALA A 377 25.84 5.35 -5.10
CA ALA A 377 24.61 5.73 -4.38
C ALA A 377 24.88 6.58 -3.14
N ARG A 378 26.12 6.57 -2.63
CA ARG A 378 26.50 7.19 -1.36
C ARG A 378 27.38 8.41 -1.59
N GLU A 379 27.09 9.48 -0.86
CA GLU A 379 27.91 10.69 -0.82
C GLU A 379 29.04 10.55 0.20
N SER A 380 28.76 9.96 1.36
CA SER A 380 29.71 9.66 2.42
C SER A 380 29.57 8.21 2.90
N TYR A 381 30.66 7.64 3.40
CA TYR A 381 30.70 6.32 4.04
C TYR A 381 30.82 6.40 5.58
N ASP A 382 30.75 7.59 6.17
CA ASP A 382 30.99 7.80 7.61
C ASP A 382 29.95 7.07 8.49
N GLY A 383 28.69 7.05 8.06
CA GLY A 383 27.63 6.30 8.74
C GLY A 383 27.86 4.79 8.73
N ILE A 384 28.31 4.25 7.59
CA ILE A 384 28.68 2.83 7.47
C ILE A 384 29.90 2.53 8.32
N TYR A 385 30.92 3.38 8.30
CA TYR A 385 32.10 3.24 9.14
C TYR A 385 31.73 3.17 10.63
N SER A 386 30.85 4.07 11.08
CA SER A 386 30.36 4.10 12.47
C SER A 386 29.61 2.80 12.81
N ALA A 387 28.72 2.34 11.94
CA ALA A 387 28.00 1.09 12.12
C ALA A 387 28.93 -0.15 12.11
N MET A 388 29.95 -0.16 11.27
CA MET A 388 30.99 -1.20 11.27
C MET A 388 31.75 -1.23 12.59
N GLY A 389 32.12 -0.07 13.13
CA GLY A 389 32.79 0.03 14.42
C GLY A 389 31.96 -0.61 15.54
N MET A 390 30.65 -0.28 15.59
CA MET A 390 29.71 -0.88 16.53
C MET A 390 29.56 -2.39 16.33
N TYR A 391 29.45 -2.84 15.07
CA TYR A 391 29.31 -4.26 14.75
C TYR A 391 30.55 -5.08 15.20
N LEU A 392 31.75 -4.59 14.90
CA LEU A 392 33.01 -5.23 15.31
C LEU A 392 33.20 -5.25 16.83
N GLU A 393 32.71 -4.23 17.53
CA GLU A 393 32.73 -4.17 18.99
C GLU A 393 31.81 -5.21 19.64
N VAL A 394 30.60 -5.39 19.12
CA VAL A 394 29.67 -6.41 19.62
C VAL A 394 30.11 -7.83 19.23
N HIS A 395 30.79 -7.98 18.09
CA HIS A 395 31.24 -9.28 17.56
C HIS A 395 32.75 -9.47 17.73
N ALA A 396 33.26 -9.35 18.95
CA ALA A 396 34.69 -9.51 19.26
C ALA A 396 35.27 -10.89 18.87
N GLY A 397 34.42 -11.92 18.75
CA GLY A 397 34.81 -13.29 18.39
C GLY A 397 35.03 -13.56 16.90
N LEU A 398 34.97 -12.55 16.02
CA LEU A 398 35.18 -12.71 14.59
C LEU A 398 36.63 -13.06 14.24
N SER A 399 36.80 -13.92 13.24
CA SER A 399 38.10 -14.19 12.63
C SER A 399 38.66 -12.97 11.90
N GLU A 400 39.98 -12.89 11.75
CA GLU A 400 40.60 -11.80 10.99
C GLU A 400 40.15 -11.79 9.53
N GLU A 401 39.88 -12.95 8.93
CA GLU A 401 39.33 -13.06 7.58
C GLU A 401 37.92 -12.46 7.48
N GLU A 402 37.07 -12.65 8.48
CA GLU A 402 35.72 -12.07 8.53
C GLU A 402 35.77 -10.57 8.75
N LYS A 403 36.62 -10.09 9.67
CA LYS A 403 36.85 -8.65 9.87
C LYS A 403 37.32 -7.99 8.58
N MET A 404 38.28 -8.61 7.89
CA MET A 404 38.75 -8.16 6.57
C MET A 404 37.60 -8.09 5.55
N LYS A 405 36.78 -9.14 5.43
CA LYS A 405 35.63 -9.15 4.48
C LYS A 405 34.65 -8.02 4.76
N ILE A 406 34.34 -7.74 6.02
CA ILE A 406 33.47 -6.63 6.42
C ILE A 406 34.10 -5.30 6.01
N CYS A 407 35.36 -5.08 6.37
CA CYS A 407 36.08 -3.83 6.14
C CYS A 407 36.33 -3.54 4.65
N CYS A 408 36.45 -4.57 3.81
CA CYS A 408 36.60 -4.41 2.36
C CYS A 408 35.40 -3.74 1.67
N THR A 409 34.23 -3.66 2.33
CA THR A 409 33.04 -3.00 1.76
C THR A 409 33.05 -1.47 1.91
N LEU A 410 34.03 -0.93 2.64
CA LEU A 410 34.17 0.52 2.87
C LEU A 410 34.88 1.21 1.70
N ASN A 411 34.34 2.34 1.24
CA ASN A 411 35.03 3.20 0.27
C ASN A 411 35.78 4.33 0.98
N TYR A 412 37.10 4.18 1.07
CA TYR A 412 38.00 5.12 1.76
C TYR A 412 38.03 6.52 1.13
N ASP A 413 37.80 6.63 -0.18
CA ASP A 413 37.82 7.92 -0.88
C ASP A 413 36.63 8.79 -0.48
N LYS A 414 35.52 8.16 -0.08
CA LYS A 414 34.28 8.82 0.36
C LYS A 414 34.14 8.95 1.88
N LEU A 415 35.20 8.67 2.64
CA LEU A 415 35.24 8.99 4.07
C LEU A 415 35.64 10.45 4.29
N SER A 416 35.10 11.07 5.34
CA SER A 416 35.60 12.37 5.82
C SER A 416 37.03 12.24 6.34
N SER A 417 37.76 13.35 6.37
CA SER A 417 39.12 13.41 6.93
C SER A 417 39.15 12.93 8.39
N GLU A 418 38.15 13.33 9.17
CA GLU A 418 37.99 12.94 10.57
C GLU A 418 37.74 11.44 10.72
N ALA A 419 36.85 10.85 9.91
CA ALA A 419 36.62 9.42 9.90
C ALA A 419 37.88 8.63 9.48
N CYS A 420 38.65 9.11 8.51
CA CYS A 420 39.93 8.51 8.13
C CYS A 420 40.96 8.55 9.27
N MET A 421 41.08 9.67 10.00
CA MET A 421 41.97 9.75 11.16
C MET A 421 41.54 8.78 12.26
N HIS A 422 40.25 8.73 12.56
CA HIS A 422 39.72 7.81 13.55
C HIS A 422 40.01 6.35 13.14
N LEU A 423 39.82 6.00 11.86
CA LEU A 423 40.10 4.65 11.35
C LEU A 423 41.59 4.33 11.40
N ALA A 424 42.47 5.30 11.11
CA ALA A 424 43.91 5.14 11.15
C ALA A 424 44.46 4.83 12.56
N GLN A 425 43.74 5.23 13.60
CA GLN A 425 44.12 5.03 15.00
C GLN A 425 43.37 3.86 15.66
N ASN A 426 42.37 3.28 14.98
CA ASN A 426 41.49 2.29 15.57
C ASN A 426 42.04 0.87 15.45
N THR A 427 42.44 0.30 16.58
CA THR A 427 42.99 -1.07 16.68
C THR A 427 41.95 -2.17 16.49
N LYS A 428 40.65 -1.86 16.52
CA LYS A 428 39.56 -2.82 16.26
C LYS A 428 39.49 -3.22 14.78
N PHE A 429 40.06 -2.41 13.89
CA PHE A 429 40.10 -2.68 12.45
C PHE A 429 41.39 -3.40 12.05
N PRO A 430 41.35 -4.27 11.03
CA PRO A 430 42.55 -4.94 10.53
C PRO A 430 43.60 -3.93 10.04
N SER A 431 44.87 -4.21 10.29
CA SER A 431 46.00 -3.33 9.94
C SER A 431 46.04 -2.90 8.47
N LYS A 432 45.65 -3.79 7.55
CA LYS A 432 45.57 -3.50 6.11
C LYS A 432 44.54 -2.41 5.77
N THR A 433 43.43 -2.37 6.49
CA THR A 433 42.38 -1.34 6.36
C THR A 433 42.87 0.01 6.87
N THR A 434 43.59 0.01 8.00
CA THR A 434 44.24 1.20 8.56
C THR A 434 45.23 1.85 7.59
N VAL A 435 46.06 1.05 6.93
CA VAL A 435 47.01 1.53 5.90
C VAL A 435 46.27 2.15 4.71
N GLN A 436 45.17 1.55 4.27
CA GLN A 436 44.43 2.06 3.11
C GLN A 436 43.74 3.41 3.40
N ALA A 437 43.24 3.62 4.62
CA ALA A 437 42.74 4.91 5.05
C ALA A 437 43.84 6.00 5.10
N LEU A 438 45.04 5.65 5.58
CA LEU A 438 46.19 6.57 5.58
C LEU A 438 46.60 6.98 4.16
N ILE A 439 46.60 6.03 3.20
CA ILE A 439 46.89 6.32 1.79
C ILE A 439 45.86 7.29 1.21
N SER A 440 44.56 7.07 1.47
CA SER A 440 43.49 7.98 0.99
C SER A 440 43.57 9.37 1.64
N GLN A 441 44.02 9.47 2.90
CA GLN A 441 44.28 10.75 3.54
C GLN A 441 45.44 11.50 2.87
N GLN A 442 46.54 10.79 2.59
CA GLN A 442 47.72 11.37 1.94
C GLN A 442 47.41 11.89 0.54
N SER A 443 46.59 11.17 -0.24
CA SER A 443 46.16 11.61 -1.57
C SER A 443 45.26 12.85 -1.51
N LYS A 444 44.30 12.91 -0.57
CA LYS A 444 43.45 14.10 -0.35
C LYS A 444 44.26 15.33 0.03
N LEU A 445 45.23 15.19 0.93
CA LEU A 445 46.13 16.29 1.31
C LEU A 445 46.99 16.75 0.12
N LYS A 446 47.53 15.82 -0.67
CA LYS A 446 48.31 16.14 -1.86
C LYS A 446 47.49 16.92 -2.90
N ASN A 447 46.23 16.55 -3.11
CA ASN A 447 45.34 17.24 -4.04
C ASN A 447 45.02 18.68 -3.58
N LEU A 448 44.73 18.90 -2.29
CA LEU A 448 44.50 20.23 -1.73
C LEU A 448 45.74 21.14 -1.86
N LEU A 449 46.94 20.57 -1.68
CA LEU A 449 48.20 21.29 -1.86
C LEU A 449 48.44 21.65 -3.34
N HIS A 450 48.08 20.77 -4.28
CA HIS A 450 48.18 21.07 -5.72
C HIS A 450 47.15 22.11 -6.20
N GLU A 451 45.90 22.08 -5.71
CA GLU A 451 44.88 23.11 -6.04
C GLU A 451 45.28 24.50 -5.54
N THR A 452 45.92 24.57 -4.37
CA THR A 452 46.42 25.84 -3.80
C THR A 452 47.56 26.45 -4.64
N ASN A 453 48.37 25.61 -5.30
CA ASN A 453 49.48 26.07 -6.15
C ASN A 453 49.03 26.63 -7.52
N HIS A 454 47.82 26.30 -7.99
CA HIS A 454 47.28 26.80 -9.26
C HIS A 454 46.42 28.07 -9.12
N SER A 455 46.08 28.51 -7.91
CA SER A 455 45.22 29.69 -7.66
C SER A 455 45.97 31.04 -7.66
N ARG A 456 47.28 31.09 -7.92
CA ARG A 456 48.11 32.31 -7.81
C ARG A 456 48.44 33.01 -9.13
N SER A 457 47.62 32.87 -10.17
CA SER A 457 47.86 33.47 -11.48
C SER A 457 46.63 34.22 -12.02
N PHE A 458 46.19 35.29 -11.35
CA PHE A 458 45.34 36.32 -11.98
C PHE A 458 45.53 37.68 -11.29
N THR A 459 46.47 38.47 -11.79
CA THR A 459 46.35 39.94 -11.84
C THR A 459 47.15 40.43 -13.05
N ASP A 460 46.48 40.60 -14.18
CA ASP A 460 46.96 41.45 -15.27
C ASP A 460 46.28 42.82 -15.16
N SER A 461 47.09 43.88 -15.06
CA SER A 461 46.75 45.21 -15.55
C SER A 461 48.02 45.91 -16.05
N PRO A 462 47.96 46.75 -17.10
CA PRO A 462 49.02 46.80 -18.12
C PRO A 462 49.85 48.10 -18.14
N CYS A 463 50.94 48.05 -18.93
CA CYS A 463 51.89 49.12 -19.35
C CYS A 463 53.09 49.32 -18.39
N SER A 464 54.36 49.41 -18.82
CA SER A 464 54.95 49.90 -20.08
C SER A 464 56.44 49.48 -20.24
N ILE A 465 56.80 49.14 -21.47
CA ILE A 465 58.01 49.42 -22.29
C ILE A 465 59.42 49.59 -21.64
N SER A 466 60.36 48.89 -22.28
CA SER A 466 61.84 49.09 -22.42
C SER A 466 62.73 48.64 -21.26
N SER A 467 63.96 48.16 -21.44
CA SER A 467 64.75 47.62 -22.55
C SER A 467 66.09 47.13 -21.93
N ASN A 468 66.73 46.16 -22.59
CA ASN A 468 68.16 45.82 -22.54
C ASN A 468 68.81 45.24 -21.27
N GLY A 469 69.50 44.11 -21.48
CA GLY A 469 70.93 44.03 -21.13
C GLY A 469 71.42 42.82 -20.32
N SER A 470 71.93 41.82 -21.04
CA SER A 470 73.24 41.19 -20.80
C SER A 470 73.50 40.26 -19.58
N ARG A 471 73.82 39.01 -19.94
CA ARG A 471 74.95 38.16 -19.48
C ARG A 471 75.06 37.73 -18.00
N GLY A 472 75.31 36.43 -17.83
CA GLY A 472 76.27 35.95 -16.83
C GLY A 472 75.83 34.69 -16.09
N ALA A 473 76.57 33.60 -16.29
CA ALA A 473 76.39 32.31 -15.66
C ALA A 473 76.99 32.21 -14.24
N LYS A 474 76.49 31.20 -13.50
CA LYS A 474 77.14 30.32 -12.50
C LYS A 474 76.49 30.32 -11.10
N ASP A 475 75.72 29.25 -10.89
CA ASP A 475 75.89 28.17 -9.90
C ASP A 475 76.36 28.44 -8.45
N ASP A 476 75.53 27.90 -7.55
CA ASP A 476 75.72 27.38 -6.19
C ASP A 476 76.54 28.18 -5.14
N SER A 477 75.87 28.73 -4.13
CA SER A 477 75.53 27.98 -2.89
C SER A 477 75.01 28.90 -1.77
N GLN A 478 73.98 28.38 -1.07
CA GLN A 478 73.50 28.77 0.27
C GLN A 478 72.98 30.20 0.48
N GLU A 479 71.69 30.40 0.24
CA GLU A 479 70.91 31.40 1.00
C GLU A 479 69.72 30.74 1.70
N GLN A 480 69.81 30.83 3.02
CA GLN A 480 68.83 30.54 4.04
C GLN A 480 67.56 31.37 3.82
N ILE A 481 66.46 30.75 3.37
CA ILE A 481 65.18 31.45 3.21
C ILE A 481 64.26 31.15 4.40
N VAL A 482 64.20 32.15 5.24
CA VAL A 482 63.32 32.37 6.39
C VAL A 482 61.85 32.15 6.00
N LEU A 483 61.16 31.32 6.80
CA LEU A 483 59.70 31.21 6.82
C LEU A 483 59.08 32.58 7.12
N TYR A 484 58.57 33.27 6.09
CA TYR A 484 57.56 34.30 6.30
C TYR A 484 56.23 33.59 6.59
N ALA A 485 55.93 33.47 7.88
CA ALA A 485 54.57 33.24 8.36
C ALA A 485 53.71 34.40 7.85
N GLY A 486 53.02 34.20 6.72
CA GLY A 486 51.88 35.01 6.35
C GLY A 486 50.89 34.95 7.49
N LYS A 487 50.77 36.07 8.22
CA LYS A 487 49.88 36.26 9.36
C LYS A 487 48.44 36.03 8.90
N LEU A 488 47.98 34.78 8.91
CA LEU A 488 46.55 34.48 8.91
C LEU A 488 46.01 35.13 10.18
N ASP A 489 45.11 36.09 10.00
CA ASP A 489 44.52 36.87 11.08
C ASP A 489 43.49 36.03 11.86
N ILE A 490 44.00 34.99 12.53
CA ILE A 490 43.25 34.09 13.43
C ILE A 490 42.59 34.90 14.56
N SER A 491 43.10 36.11 14.85
CA SER A 491 42.54 37.01 15.85
C SER A 491 41.19 37.57 15.40
N ALA A 492 41.06 38.04 14.15
CA ALA A 492 39.82 38.63 13.63
C ALA A 492 38.70 37.58 13.48
N ASP A 493 39.03 36.36 13.02
CA ASP A 493 38.06 35.27 12.91
C ASP A 493 37.62 34.73 14.28
N ASN A 494 38.52 34.71 15.27
CA ASN A 494 38.16 34.37 16.66
C ASN A 494 37.26 35.43 17.29
N GLU A 495 37.50 36.73 17.02
CA GLU A 495 36.60 37.79 17.47
C GLU A 495 35.22 37.70 16.81
N ARG A 496 35.18 37.40 15.51
CA ARG A 496 33.92 37.20 14.77
C ARG A 496 33.15 35.98 15.28
N LEU A 497 33.84 34.87 15.56
CA LEU A 497 33.24 33.67 16.14
C LEU A 497 32.74 33.94 17.57
N ARG A 498 33.49 34.70 18.37
CA ARG A 498 33.08 35.11 19.72
C ARG A 498 31.83 36.00 19.68
N ALA A 499 31.77 36.96 18.76
CA ALA A 499 30.58 37.79 18.54
C ALA A 499 29.37 36.95 18.08
N HIS A 500 29.58 35.96 17.21
CA HIS A 500 28.52 35.05 16.78
C HIS A 500 27.99 34.16 17.91
N LEU A 501 28.89 33.63 18.76
CA LEU A 501 28.53 32.85 19.94
C LEU A 501 27.76 33.67 20.98
N GLN A 502 28.17 34.93 21.20
CA GLN A 502 27.42 35.86 22.06
C GLN A 502 26.04 36.18 21.48
N GLY A 503 25.94 36.36 20.16
CA GLY A 503 24.66 36.54 19.47
C GLY A 503 23.74 35.31 19.58
N MET A 504 24.30 34.09 19.49
CA MET A 504 23.55 32.85 19.73
C MET A 504 23.09 32.73 21.18
N GLN A 505 23.94 33.05 22.15
CA GLN A 505 23.56 33.07 23.57
C GLN A 505 22.42 34.05 23.85
N TRP A 506 22.44 35.25 23.24
CA TRP A 506 21.34 36.21 23.38
C TRP A 506 20.01 35.66 22.84
N ARG A 507 20.04 35.03 21.66
CA ARG A 507 18.83 34.41 21.05
C ARG A 507 18.30 33.25 21.89
N VAL A 508 19.18 32.43 22.46
CA VAL A 508 18.79 31.36 23.39
C VAL A 508 18.14 31.94 24.64
N MET A 509 18.69 33.01 25.20
CA MET A 509 18.11 33.68 26.36
C MET A 509 16.72 34.29 26.06
N GLU A 510 16.52 34.87 24.88
CA GLU A 510 15.21 35.34 24.42
C GLU A 510 14.21 34.21 24.22
N LEU A 511 14.64 33.09 23.62
CA LEU A 511 13.83 31.88 23.45
C LEU A 511 13.41 31.30 24.80
N GLU A 512 14.33 31.19 25.76
CA GLU A 512 13.99 30.76 27.11
C GLU A 512 13.00 31.71 27.79
N LYS A 513 13.17 33.03 27.61
CA LYS A 513 12.23 34.03 28.14
C LYS A 513 10.84 33.87 27.50
N ALA A 514 10.76 33.55 26.21
CA ALA A 514 9.52 33.25 25.51
C ALA A 514 8.88 31.94 26.03
N CYS A 515 9.66 30.88 26.21
CA CYS A 515 9.21 29.62 26.80
C CYS A 515 8.67 29.80 28.22
N ARG A 516 9.35 30.59 29.07
CA ARG A 516 8.88 30.92 30.43
C ARG A 516 7.55 31.69 30.41
N LYS A 517 7.37 32.64 29.49
CA LYS A 517 6.10 33.34 29.30
C LYS A 517 4.99 32.38 28.85
N MET A 518 5.28 31.49 27.92
CA MET A 518 4.32 30.50 27.42
C MET A 518 3.92 29.49 28.51
N GLN A 519 4.87 29.01 29.32
CA GLN A 519 4.58 28.16 30.48
C GLN A 519 3.68 28.88 31.50
N THR A 520 3.93 30.16 31.76
CA THR A 520 3.08 30.97 32.67
C THR A 520 1.66 31.14 32.12
N GLN A 521 1.52 31.33 30.80
CA GLN A 521 0.21 31.40 30.14
C GLN A 521 -0.52 30.05 30.17
N MET A 522 0.18 28.94 29.89
CA MET A 522 -0.38 27.59 30.00
C MET A 522 -0.85 27.29 31.42
N ALA A 523 -0.07 27.65 32.45
CA ALA A 523 -0.47 27.48 33.84
C ALA A 523 -1.73 28.29 34.21
N LYS A 524 -1.89 29.51 33.66
CA LYS A 524 -3.13 30.30 33.81
C LYS A 524 -4.33 29.66 33.12
N ILE A 525 -4.14 29.11 31.92
CA ILE A 525 -5.19 28.41 31.16
C ILE A 525 -5.60 27.11 31.86
N MET A 526 -4.66 26.40 32.48
CA MET A 526 -4.97 25.19 33.25
C MET A 526 -5.75 25.53 34.52
N LYS A 527 -5.42 26.62 35.22
CA LYS A 527 -6.16 27.07 36.41
C LYS A 527 -7.59 27.55 36.09
N SER A 528 -7.84 28.16 34.93
CA SER A 528 -9.19 28.55 34.52
C SER A 528 -10.05 27.37 34.07
N LYS A 529 -9.46 26.26 33.59
CA LYS A 529 -10.19 25.03 33.26
C LYS A 529 -10.65 24.23 34.48
N THR A 530 -9.96 24.34 35.62
CA THR A 530 -10.33 23.62 36.86
C THR A 530 -11.44 24.27 37.68
N THR A 531 -11.88 25.50 37.37
CA THR A 531 -12.94 26.19 38.12
C THR A 531 -14.34 26.07 37.49
N SER A 532 -14.50 25.41 36.34
CA SER A 532 -15.80 25.27 35.66
C SER A 532 -16.50 23.92 35.84
N HIS A 533 -15.98 23.02 36.68
CA HIS A 533 -16.60 21.72 36.98
C HIS A 533 -16.97 21.58 38.46
N SER A 534 -17.92 22.39 38.91
CA SER A 534 -18.63 22.15 40.16
C SER A 534 -20.13 22.41 39.96
N ASN A 535 -20.79 21.52 39.23
CA ASN A 535 -22.23 21.31 39.32
C ASN A 535 -22.47 19.80 39.26
N ALA A 536 -22.44 19.17 40.42
CA ALA A 536 -22.76 17.77 40.60
C ALA A 536 -24.28 17.58 40.39
N ILE A 537 -24.65 16.92 39.29
CA ILE A 537 -25.99 16.38 39.09
C ILE A 537 -26.04 15.04 39.83
N SER A 538 -26.87 14.99 40.86
CA SER A 538 -27.18 13.80 41.66
C SER A 538 -27.92 12.74 40.84
N LEU A 539 -27.47 11.48 40.92
CA LEU A 539 -28.21 10.30 40.42
C LEU A 539 -29.20 9.78 41.49
N PRO A 540 -30.34 9.16 41.09
CA PRO A 540 -31.40 8.77 42.02
C PRO A 540 -31.13 7.43 42.71
N LYS A 541 -31.61 7.34 43.96
CA LYS A 541 -31.57 6.17 44.85
C LYS A 541 -32.47 5.03 44.35
N LEU A 542 -31.94 3.81 44.39
CA LEU A 542 -32.72 2.57 44.42
C LEU A 542 -33.17 2.30 45.87
N CYS A 543 -34.46 2.03 46.06
CA CYS A 543 -35.01 1.45 47.28
C CYS A 543 -35.54 0.05 46.95
N SER A 544 -35.24 -0.87 47.88
CA SER A 544 -35.96 -2.10 48.32
C SER A 544 -36.66 -2.96 47.28
#